data_AF-A0AAP8HU83-F1
#
_entry.id   AF-A0AAP8HU83-F1
#
_cell.length_a   1.000
_cell.length_b   1.000
_cell.length_c   1.000
_cell.angle_alpha   90.00
_cell.angle_beta   90.00
_cell.angle_gamma   90.00
#
_symmetry.space_group_name_H-M   'P 1'
#
loop_
_entity.id
_entity.type
_entity.pdbx_description
1 polymer ?
#
loop_
_entity_poly.entity_id
_entity_poly.type
_entity_poly.pdbx_seq_one_letter_code
_entity_poly.pdbx_strand_id
1 'polypeptide(L)' 'INPHIVLSKEPQGFVADATITTPNGPLVASAKHDDMYTAVNELIAKLERQLNKVQHKGEARRCNASVKDIVPEVTQEQE' A
#
# COMPACT_ATOMS: atom_id res chain seq x y z
N ILE A 1 15.66 -5.31 -1.17
CA ILE A 1 14.90 -4.06 -0.92
C ILE A 1 15.92 -2.94 -0.92
N ASN A 2 15.73 -1.92 -1.75
CA ASN A 2 16.69 -0.81 -1.89
C ASN A 2 15.99 0.49 -1.47
N PRO A 3 16.20 0.94 -0.22
CA PRO A 3 15.68 2.22 0.24
C PRO A 3 16.63 3.36 -0.14
N HIS A 4 16.09 4.41 -0.72
CA HIS A 4 16.78 5.66 -0.98
C HIS A 4 16.00 6.80 -0.32
N ILE A 5 16.65 7.51 0.59
CA ILE A 5 16.03 8.59 1.38
C ILE A 5 16.85 9.85 1.15
N VAL A 6 16.17 10.95 0.85
CA VAL A 6 16.76 12.27 0.69
C VAL A 6 16.11 13.21 1.69
N LEU A 7 16.93 13.81 2.53
CA LEU A 7 16.50 14.87 3.44
C LEU A 7 17.11 16.18 2.96
N SER A 8 16.25 17.16 2.70
CA SER A 8 16.66 18.48 2.23
C SER A 8 16.04 19.59 3.07
N LYS A 9 16.74 20.71 3.15
CA LYS A 9 16.27 21.92 3.83
C LYS A 9 15.96 22.98 2.77
N GLU A 10 14.70 23.36 2.67
CA GLU A 10 14.21 24.44 1.83
C GLU A 10 14.00 25.71 2.67
N PRO A 11 13.89 26.90 2.05
CA PRO A 11 13.55 28.14 2.78
C PRO A 11 12.21 28.05 3.53
N GLN A 12 11.29 27.21 3.03
CA GLN A 12 9.94 27.01 3.58
C GLN A 12 9.84 25.78 4.50
N GLY A 13 10.96 25.25 5.00
CA GLY A 13 10.97 24.11 5.94
C GLY A 13 11.83 22.94 5.47
N PHE A 14 11.57 21.75 6.02
CA PHE A 14 12.26 20.51 5.70
C PHE A 14 11.45 19.65 4.75
N VAL A 15 12.14 18.99 3.83
CA VAL A 15 11.55 18.04 2.88
C VAL A 15 12.23 16.69 3.05
N ALA A 16 11.42 15.67 3.30
CA ALA A 16 11.85 14.29 3.43
C ALA A 16 11.23 13.47 2.28
N ASP A 17 12.09 12.99 1.38
CA ASP A 17 11.72 12.17 0.23
C ASP A 17 12.24 10.75 0.40
N ALA A 18 11.43 9.77 0.00
CA ALA A 18 11.86 8.38 -0.02
C ALA A 18 11.36 7.64 -1.27
N THR A 19 12.25 6.82 -1.82
CA THR A 19 11.96 5.84 -2.86
C THR A 19 12.47 4.49 -2.38
N ILE A 20 11.58 3.52 -2.18
CA ILE A 20 11.92 2.20 -1.67
C ILE A 20 11.39 1.15 -2.65
N THR A 21 12.28 0.38 -3.24
CA THR A 21 11.87 -0.73 -4.12
C THR A 21 11.64 -1.99 -3.29
N THR A 22 10.39 -2.48 -3.27
CA THR A 22 9.99 -3.74 -2.62
C THR A 22 9.53 -4.77 -3.66
N PRO A 23 9.53 -6.08 -3.34
CA PRO A 23 9.02 -7.11 -4.25
C PRO A 23 7.56 -6.90 -4.69
N ASN A 24 6.74 -6.28 -3.84
CA ASN A 24 5.31 -6.07 -4.09
C ASN A 24 5.01 -4.71 -4.75
N GLY A 25 6.04 -3.97 -5.14
CA GLY A 25 5.95 -2.68 -5.82
C GLY A 25 6.84 -1.60 -5.20
N PRO A 26 7.12 -0.51 -5.94
CA PRO A 26 7.85 0.62 -5.39
C PRO A 26 6.97 1.43 -4.42
N LEU A 27 7.57 1.91 -3.34
CA LEU A 27 6.99 2.88 -2.42
C LEU A 27 7.68 4.22 -2.68
N VAL A 28 6.90 5.26 -2.95
CA VAL A 28 7.42 6.60 -3.26
C VAL A 28 6.62 7.61 -2.46
N ALA A 29 7.29 8.37 -1.60
CA ALA A 29 6.64 9.34 -0.74
C ALA A 29 7.53 10.58 -0.54
N SER A 30 6.86 11.70 -0.27
CA SER A 30 7.47 13.00 0.03
C SER A 30 6.65 13.66 1.13
N ALA A 31 7.31 14.33 2.07
CA ALA A 31 6.67 15.10 3.13
C ALA A 31 7.43 16.42 3.35
N LYS A 32 6.69 17.48 3.66
CA LYS A 32 7.23 18.82 3.90
C LYS A 32 6.68 19.35 5.21
N HIS A 33 7.55 19.82 6.09
CA HIS A 33 7.13 20.41 7.37
C HIS A 33 8.22 21.34 7.95
N ASP A 34 7.82 22.34 8.74
CA ASP A 34 8.76 23.28 9.38
C ASP A 34 9.66 22.61 10.42
N ASP A 35 9.12 21.62 11.12
CA ASP A 35 9.86 20.68 11.97
C ASP A 35 10.30 19.45 11.17
N MET A 36 11.62 19.20 11.15
CA MET A 36 12.25 18.06 10.50
C MET A 36 11.69 16.71 10.99
N TYR A 37 11.48 16.56 12.30
CA TYR A 37 11.00 15.29 12.85
C TYR A 37 9.55 15.03 12.47
N THR A 38 8.73 16.07 12.39
CA THR A 38 7.37 15.95 11.87
C THR A 38 7.36 15.60 10.38
N ALA A 39 8.24 16.18 9.56
CA ALA A 39 8.37 15.80 8.15
C ALA A 39 8.73 14.31 8.00
N VAL A 40 9.65 13.80 8.84
CA VAL A 40 10.01 12.38 8.86
C VAL A 40 8.83 11.50 9.29
N ASN A 41 8.10 11.88 10.33
CA ASN A 41 6.92 11.13 10.79
C ASN A 41 5.83 11.08 9.71
N GLU A 42 5.58 12.19 9.02
CA GLU A 42 4.64 12.24 7.90
C GLU A 42 5.09 11.38 6.71
N LEU A 43 6.39 11.36 6.42
CA LEU A 43 6.97 10.50 5.39
C LEU A 43 6.72 9.02 5.73
N ILE A 44 7.00 8.62 6.97
CA ILE A 44 6.79 7.25 7.45
C ILE A 44 5.30 6.87 7.34
N ALA A 45 4.38 7.71 7.82
CA ALA A 45 2.95 7.45 7.73
C ALA A 45 2.46 7.25 6.28
N LYS A 46 3.00 8.04 5.33
CA LYS A 46 2.70 7.86 3.89
C LYS A 46 3.23 6.53 3.36
N LEU A 47 4.44 6.13 3.75
CA LEU A 47 5.04 4.85 3.34
C LEU A 47 4.31 3.65 3.94
N GLU A 48 3.92 3.71 5.21
CA GLU A 48 3.14 2.66 5.90
C GLU A 48 1.81 2.40 5.18
N ARG A 49 1.08 3.47 4.82
CA ARG A 49 -0.16 3.36 4.05
C ARG A 49 0.06 2.69 2.69
N GLN A 50 1.14 3.06 1.99
CA GLN A 50 1.48 2.45 0.71
C GLN A 50 1.86 0.97 0.87
N LEU A 51 2.66 0.65 1.89
CA LEU A 51 3.07 -0.72 2.20
C LEU A 51 1.85 -1.59 2.47
N ASN A 52 0.97 -1.18 3.38
CA ASN A 52 -0.27 -1.89 3.68
C ASN A 52 -1.11 -2.12 2.42
N LYS A 53 -1.22 -1.10 1.55
CA LYS A 53 -1.93 -1.23 0.28
C LYS A 53 -1.30 -2.27 -0.64
N VAL A 54 0.02 -2.24 -0.86
CA VAL A 54 0.66 -3.20 -1.79
C VAL A 54 0.67 -4.63 -1.26
N GLN A 55 0.74 -4.81 0.07
CA GLN A 55 0.67 -6.15 0.69
C GLN A 55 -0.74 -6.76 0.56
N HIS A 56 -1.79 -5.98 0.82
CA HIS A 56 -3.14 -6.54 0.94
C HIS A 56 -4.04 -6.37 -0.30
N LYS A 57 -3.63 -5.56 -1.29
CA LYS A 57 -4.45 -5.31 -2.50
C LYS A 57 -4.80 -6.58 -3.28
N GLY A 58 -3.91 -7.57 -3.32
CA GLY A 58 -4.16 -8.84 -3.99
C GLY A 58 -5.22 -9.68 -3.27
N GLU A 59 -5.34 -9.55 -1.96
CA GLU A 59 -6.25 -10.32 -1.11
C GLU A 59 -7.71 -9.93 -1.34
N ALA A 60 -7.96 -8.66 -1.66
CA ALA A 60 -9.30 -8.14 -1.97
C ALA A 60 -9.94 -8.79 -3.21
N ARG A 61 -9.16 -9.46 -4.07
CA ARG A 61 -9.64 -10.13 -5.29
C ARG A 61 -9.78 -11.65 -5.15
N ARG A 62 -9.62 -12.21 -3.93
CA ARG A 62 -9.66 -13.66 -3.68
C ARG A 62 -11.07 -14.30 -3.77
N CYS A 63 -12.12 -13.58 -4.20
CA CYS A 63 -13.41 -14.21 -4.48
C CYS A 63 -13.30 -15.01 -5.79
N ASN A 64 -13.29 -16.34 -5.68
CA ASN A 64 -13.11 -17.28 -6.79
C ASN A 64 -14.41 -17.61 -7.57
N ALA A 65 -15.59 -17.12 -7.18
CA ALA A 65 -16.84 -17.38 -7.88
C ALA A 65 -17.84 -16.23 -7.69
N SER A 66 -18.49 -15.81 -8.78
CA SER A 66 -19.72 -15.02 -8.67
C SER A 66 -20.78 -15.91 -8.02
N VAL A 67 -21.57 -15.38 -7.09
CA VAL A 67 -22.71 -16.14 -6.49
C VAL A 67 -23.67 -16.66 -7.58
N LYS A 68 -23.63 -16.09 -8.79
CA LYS A 68 -24.35 -16.56 -9.97
C LYS A 68 -23.94 -17.94 -10.48
N ASP A 69 -22.72 -18.41 -10.19
CA ASP A 69 -22.19 -19.67 -10.71
C ASP A 69 -22.55 -20.87 -9.81
N ILE A 70 -23.19 -20.62 -8.66
CA ILE A 70 -23.68 -21.66 -7.75
C ILE A 70 -25.02 -22.16 -8.31
N VAL A 71 -24.98 -23.15 -9.20
CA VAL A 71 -26.18 -23.91 -9.60
C VAL A 71 -26.44 -24.96 -8.51
N PRO A 72 -27.57 -24.90 -7.78
CA PRO A 72 -27.91 -25.95 -6.83
C PRO A 72 -28.18 -27.25 -7.59
N GLU A 73 -27.46 -28.31 -7.23
CA GLU A 73 -27.66 -29.65 -7.77
C GLU A 73 -29.00 -30.19 -7.24
N VAL A 74 -29.97 -30.38 -8.14
CA VAL A 74 -31.27 -30.97 -7.80
C VAL A 74 -31.07 -32.49 -7.76
N THR A 75 -30.87 -33.04 -6.57
CA THR A 75 -30.84 -34.50 -6.37
C THR A 75 -32.23 -35.06 -6.66
N GLN A 76 -32.39 -35.75 -7.79
CA GLN A 76 -33.61 -36.51 -8.07
C GLN A 76 -33.54 -37.83 -7.31
N GLU A 77 -34.40 -37.98 -6.30
CA GLU A 77 -34.67 -39.24 -5.61
C GLU A 77 -35.22 -40.25 -6.64
N GLN A 78 -34.55 -41.40 -6.78
CA GLN A 78 -34.99 -42.49 -7.68
C GLN A 78 -35.96 -43.43 -6.95
N GLU A 79 -37.08 -43.70 -7.62
CA GLU A 79 -38.17 -44.64 -7.27
C GLU A 79 -37.77 -46.10 -7.44
#